data_AF-A0A6V8P8G4-F1
#
_entry.id   AF-A0A6V8P8G4-F1
#
_cell.length_a   1.000
_cell.length_b   1.000
_cell.length_c   1.000
_cell.angle_alpha   90.00
_cell.angle_beta   90.00
_cell.angle_gamma   90.00
#
_symmetry.space_group_name_H-M   'P 1'
#
loop_
_entity.id
_entity.type
_entity.pdbx_description
1 polymer ?
#
loop_
_entity_poly.entity_id
_entity_poly.type
_entity_poly.pdbx_seq_one_letter_code
_entity_poly.pdbx_strand_id
1 'polypeptide(L)' 'AQAAVISVGRNTYGHPHEDVLMLLQQKKITIFRTDLHGAVIIRSDGLGWTIDSQLSASQLTGEGL' A
#
# COMPACT_ATOMS: atom_id res chain seq x y z
N ALA A 1 13.97 -3.53 3.92
CA ALA A 1 12.81 -2.71 4.33
C ALA A 1 11.64 -3.64 4.60
N GLN A 2 10.77 -3.33 5.56
CA GLN A 2 9.62 -4.20 5.93
C GLN A 2 8.31 -3.81 5.22
N ALA A 3 8.13 -2.52 4.88
CA ALA A 3 6.98 -2.02 4.13
C ALA A 3 7.38 -0.85 3.21
N ALA A 4 6.58 -0.61 2.16
CA ALA A 4 6.65 0.55 1.29
C ALA A 4 5.29 1.25 1.23
N VAL A 5 5.26 2.56 1.46
CA VAL A 5 4.06 3.38 1.34
C VAL A 5 4.17 4.24 0.08
N ILE A 6 3.17 4.13 -0.79
CA ILE A 6 3.09 4.84 -2.05
C ILE A 6 1.90 5.82 -1.95
N SER A 7 2.23 7.10 -1.76
CA SER A 7 1.23 8.18 -1.77
C SER A 7 0.87 8.51 -3.20
N VAL A 8 -0.25 7.97 -3.67
CA VAL A 8 -0.74 8.12 -5.03
C VAL A 8 -2.25 8.22 -5.04
N GLY A 9 -2.79 8.95 -6.02
CA GLY A 9 -4.20 8.99 -6.35
C GLY A 9 -4.46 8.43 -7.74
N ARG A 10 -5.73 8.37 -8.13
CA ARG A 10 -6.12 8.04 -9.50
C ARG A 10 -5.38 8.97 -10.48
N ASN A 11 -4.61 8.38 -11.40
CA ASN A 11 -3.82 9.11 -12.37
C ASN A 11 -3.78 8.37 -13.71
N THR A 12 -3.52 9.09 -14.80
CA THR A 12 -3.40 8.54 -16.16
C THR A 12 -1.95 8.32 -16.61
N TYR A 13 -0.98 8.65 -15.74
CA TYR A 13 0.45 8.55 -16.04
C TYR A 13 1.02 7.15 -15.79
N GLY A 14 0.22 6.23 -15.25
CA GLY A 14 0.65 4.88 -14.93
C GLY A 14 1.51 4.81 -13.66
N HIS A 15 1.28 5.71 -12.70
CA HIS A 15 1.96 5.67 -11.41
C HIS A 15 1.20 4.81 -10.38
N PRO A 16 1.92 4.08 -9.51
CA PRO A 16 3.32 3.68 -9.66
C PRO A 16 3.51 2.74 -10.85
N HIS A 17 4.65 2.85 -11.54
CA HIS A 17 4.97 1.98 -12.68
C HIS A 17 5.13 0.52 -12.24
N GLU A 18 4.80 -0.39 -13.14
CA GLU A 18 4.84 -1.84 -12.91
C GLU A 18 6.22 -2.33 -12.47
N ASP A 19 7.29 -1.84 -13.08
CA ASP A 19 8.67 -2.21 -12.71
C ASP A 19 8.98 -1.92 -11.23
N VAL A 20 8.44 -0.82 -10.68
CA VAL A 20 8.60 -0.47 -9.26
C VAL A 20 7.83 -1.46 -8.38
N LEU A 21 6.60 -1.80 -8.76
CA LEU A 21 5.78 -2.78 -8.03
C LEU A 21 6.43 -4.18 -8.06
N MET A 22 6.93 -4.61 -9.22
CA MET A 22 7.63 -5.88 -9.38
C MET A 22 8.89 -5.94 -8.52
N LEU A 23 9.71 -4.88 -8.51
CA LEU A 23 10.91 -4.82 -7.68
C LEU A 23 10.60 -4.94 -6.18
N LEU A 24 9.56 -4.25 -5.71
CA LEU A 24 9.12 -4.33 -4.31
C LEU A 24 8.61 -5.72 -3.95
N GLN A 25 7.83 -6.34 -4.84
CA GLN A 25 7.31 -7.69 -4.66
C GLN A 25 8.44 -8.74 -4.65
N GLN A 26 9.40 -8.65 -5.56
CA GLN A 26 10.59 -9.52 -5.60
C GLN A 26 11.40 -9.43 -4.31
N LYS A 27 11.48 -8.23 -3.72
CA LYS A 27 12.12 -8.00 -2.41
C LYS A 27 11.24 -8.42 -1.22
N LYS A 28 10.05 -8.96 -1.46
CA LYS A 28 9.06 -9.37 -0.44
C LYS A 28 8.69 -8.22 0.51
N ILE A 29 8.62 -7.01 -0.03
CA ILE A 29 8.23 -5.81 0.72
C ILE A 29 6.71 -5.68 0.62
N THR A 30 6.02 -5.54 1.75
CA THR A 30 4.59 -5.27 1.78
C THR A 30 4.31 -3.86 1.26
N ILE A 31 3.38 -3.74 0.30
CA ILE A 31 3.07 -2.47 -0.38
C ILE A 31 1.74 -1.92 0.14
N PHE A 32 1.75 -0.65 0.54
CA PHE A 32 0.56 0.12 0.86
C PHE A 32 0.44 1.28 -0.12
N ARG A 33 -0.72 1.40 -0.77
CA ARG A 33 -1.02 2.50 -1.70
C ARG A 33 -2.24 3.27 -1.22
N THR A 34 -2.18 4.59 -1.17
CA THR A 34 -3.30 5.42 -0.65
C THR A 34 -4.54 5.40 -1.55
N ASP A 35 -4.39 5.19 -2.85
CA ASP A 35 -5.51 5.05 -3.78
C ASP A 35 -6.27 3.73 -3.64
N LEU A 36 -5.63 2.69 -3.10
CA LEU A 36 -6.25 1.38 -2.86
C LEU A 36 -6.66 1.20 -1.40
N HIS A 37 -5.82 1.62 -0.46
CA HIS A 37 -5.95 1.32 0.97
C HIS A 37 -6.50 2.49 1.79
N GLY A 38 -6.78 3.64 1.14
CA GLY A 38 -7.18 4.86 1.84
C GLY A 38 -6.05 5.43 2.69
N ALA A 39 -6.39 6.01 3.84
CA ALA A 39 -5.38 6.50 4.78
C ALA A 39 -4.51 5.36 5.31
N VAL A 40 -3.19 5.53 5.28
CA VAL A 40 -2.19 4.60 5.84
C VAL A 40 -1.61 5.25 7.09
N ILE A 41 -1.67 4.54 8.22
CA ILE A 41 -1.28 5.07 9.52
C ILE A 41 -0.13 4.24 10.06
N ILE A 42 1.01 4.89 10.30
CA ILE A 42 2.19 4.29 10.93
C ILE A 42 2.28 4.84 12.35
N ARG A 43 2.37 3.93 13.33
CA ARG A 43 2.56 4.29 14.74
C ARG A 43 3.86 3.70 15.23
N SER A 44 4.67 4.50 15.91
CA SER A 44 5.90 4.04 16.56
C SER A 44 5.87 4.43 18.03
N ASP A 45 6.41 3.55 18.87
CA ASP A 45 6.59 3.75 20.31
C ASP A 45 8.06 4.04 20.67
N GLY A 46 8.94 4.20 19.68
CA GLY A 46 10.38 4.40 19.87
C GLY A 46 11.20 3.10 19.98
N LEU A 47 10.57 1.93 20.11
CA LEU A 47 11.22 0.61 20.10
C LEU A 47 10.85 -0.19 18.85
N GLY A 48 9.63 -0.01 18.36
CA GLY A 48 9.09 -0.63 17.17
C GLY A 48 8.06 0.26 16.49
N TRP A 49 7.37 -0.31 15.50
CA TRP A 49 6.28 0.36 14.80
C TRP A 49 5.26 -0.64 14.25
N THR A 50 4.03 -0.17 14.06
CA THR A 50 2.93 -0.88 13.42
C THR A 50 2.39 -0.07 12.25
N ILE A 51 1.70 -0.74 11.33
CA ILE A 51 1.07 -0.12 10.16
C ILE A 51 -0.37 -0.62 10.01
N ASP A 52 -1.29 0.32 9.84
CA ASP A 52 -2.70 0.07 9.57
C ASP A 52 -3.14 0.82 8.32
N SER A 53 -4.21 0.35 7.67
CA SER A 53 -4.87 1.08 6.59
C SER A 53 -6.37 1.18 6.82
N GLN A 54 -6.97 2.26 6.31
CA GLN A 54 -8.41 2.52 6.45
C GLN A 54 -9.28 1.51 5.70
N LEU A 55 -8.82 1.07 4.52
CA LEU A 55 -9.49 0.06 3.72
C LEU A 55 -8.67 -1.22 3.75
N SER A 56 -9.33 -2.36 3.96
CA SER A 56 -8.68 -3.67 3.85
C SER A 56 -8.65 -4.12 2.40
N ALA A 57 -7.56 -4.77 1.97
CA ALA A 57 -7.42 -5.27 0.60
C ALA A 57 -8.56 -6.24 0.19
N SER A 58 -9.18 -6.93 1.17
CA SER A 58 -10.32 -7.84 0.98
C SER A 58 -11.66 -7.15 0.67
N GLN A 59 -11.79 -5.84 0.91
CA GLN A 59 -13.02 -5.09 0.64
C GLN A 59 -13.08 -4.57 -0.81
N LEU A 60 -12.05 -4.85 -1.62
CA LEU A 60 -11.89 -4.33 -2.98
C LEU A 60 -12.16 -5.38 -4.07
N THR A 61 -12.30 -6.67 -3.71
CA THR A 61 -12.83 -7.69 -4.61
C THR A 61 -14.35 -7.62 -4.56
N GLY A 62 -14.96 -6.95 -5.54
CA GLY A 62 -16.40 -6.84 -5.70
C GLY A 62 -17.07 -8.19 -6.00
N GLU A 63 -17.13 -9.08 -5.02
CA GLU A 63 -18.14 -10.13 -4.95
C GLU A 63 -19.28 -9.61 -4.08
N GLY A 64 -20.16 -8.82 -4.70
CA GLY A 64 -21.25 -8.17 -3.98
C GLY A 64 -21.99 -7.10 -4.77
N LEU A 65 -22.22 -7.31 -6.06
CA LEU A 65 -23.31 -6.73 -6.86
C LEU A 65 -23.73 -7.73 -7.92
#